data_AF-N8PRU1-F1
#
_entry.id   AF-N8PRU1-F1
#
_cell.length_a   1.000
_cell.length_b   1.000
_cell.length_c   1.000
_cell.angle_alpha   90.00
_cell.angle_beta   90.00
_cell.angle_gamma   90.00
#
_symmetry.space_group_name_H-M   'P 1'
#
loop_
_entity.id
_entity.type
_entity.pdbx_description
1 polymer ?
#
loop_
_entity_poly.entity_id
_entity_poly.type
_entity_poly.pdbx_seq_one_letter_code
_entity_poly.pdbx_strand_id
1 'polypeptide(L)'
;MALVSNVIGNNIYLYGRLYDEYDTNNVQLFKIDPISTKISNGKIIADLNSGDSGLFIEYGTNIKLFGLNSWGGEGQNVKLSKCYNVNIFAGVNLLNTPNVVVATQYGIVISNCQKVLFTGGLFGATRHSIAIGGNSGLCNIVNRDIKISHATLLRNGRYDAYAGDMHGNVEDVHYDNCVLDAVGFSGKNVSVKNSTIYGVRTPHEIAETPATKSGYATYCNSMLGGYYLLDNCDLIVEGDGSSHGFIYFHISHNPKEDVNIIINDVRIHSRTSKPVETLIRLAITVGVETTKKFNIFVDGLKTFGIPSVNSIIWAGSTTSSHEFVTECDRIQIDNISVPTQNPVTLFRSFRFSTENTKFKLPSLDGRLKISAETAAQRKEASVILPFIYPKVPNVLLSCSPVGNQTWDETFGNVDPYVHRKAASSLRLGIKTNDLSLPLNKLFDIDYTVSMSDF
;
A
#
# COMPACT_ATOMS: atom_id res chain seq x y z
N MET A 1 -17.86 -13.91 -16.04
CA MET A 1 -18.62 -15.16 -16.21
C MET A 1 -19.80 -15.15 -15.25
N ALA A 2 -20.95 -15.66 -15.67
CA ALA A 2 -22.14 -15.73 -14.83
C ALA A 2 -22.77 -17.12 -14.93
N LEU A 3 -23.39 -17.56 -13.84
CA LEU A 3 -24.12 -18.82 -13.78
C LEU A 3 -25.62 -18.54 -13.95
N VAL A 4 -26.25 -19.18 -14.92
CA VAL A 4 -27.70 -19.07 -15.15
C VAL A 4 -28.44 -19.78 -14.01
N SER A 5 -29.36 -19.07 -13.38
CA SER A 5 -30.26 -19.60 -12.35
C SER A 5 -31.59 -20.06 -12.92
N ASN A 6 -32.18 -19.26 -13.82
CA ASN A 6 -33.45 -19.57 -14.48
C ASN A 6 -33.56 -18.86 -15.83
N VAL A 7 -34.41 -19.36 -16.71
CA VAL A 7 -34.76 -18.75 -18.00
C VAL A 7 -36.29 -18.70 -18.11
N ILE A 8 -36.85 -17.51 -18.30
CA ILE A 8 -38.29 -17.30 -18.51
C ILE A 8 -38.47 -16.49 -19.80
N GLY A 9 -38.91 -17.15 -20.86
CA GLY A 9 -38.95 -16.53 -22.20
C GLY A 9 -37.54 -16.06 -22.61
N ASN A 10 -37.40 -14.78 -22.93
CA ASN A 10 -36.11 -14.16 -23.29
C ASN A 10 -35.34 -13.61 -22.09
N ASN A 11 -35.85 -13.76 -20.87
CA ASN A 11 -35.20 -13.27 -19.65
C ASN A 11 -34.32 -14.36 -19.04
N ILE A 12 -33.04 -14.06 -18.90
CA ILE A 12 -32.05 -14.92 -18.22
C ILE A 12 -31.77 -14.34 -16.84
N TYR A 13 -32.02 -15.12 -15.80
CA TYR A 13 -31.74 -14.74 -14.42
C TYR A 13 -30.43 -15.38 -13.99
N LEU A 14 -29.54 -14.62 -13.36
CA LEU A 14 -28.20 -15.06 -12.97
C LEU A 14 -28.09 -15.25 -11.46
N TYR A 15 -27.21 -16.15 -11.02
CA TYR A 15 -26.78 -16.19 -9.63
C TYR A 15 -25.84 -15.02 -9.32
N GLY A 16 -26.14 -14.28 -8.24
CA GLY A 16 -25.36 -13.14 -7.79
C GLY A 16 -25.69 -11.84 -8.52
N ARG A 17 -24.87 -10.81 -8.29
CA ARG A 17 -24.95 -9.51 -8.97
C ARG A 17 -23.86 -9.41 -10.04
N LEU A 18 -24.11 -8.59 -11.05
CA LEU A 18 -23.09 -8.23 -12.03
C LEU A 18 -22.02 -7.36 -11.35
N TYR A 19 -20.77 -7.54 -11.78
CA TYR A 19 -19.62 -6.76 -11.27
C TYR A 19 -19.49 -5.39 -11.94
N ASP A 20 -20.09 -5.23 -13.11
CA ASP A 20 -19.90 -4.07 -13.96
C ASP A 20 -21.20 -3.76 -14.71
N GLU A 21 -21.27 -2.57 -15.27
CA GLU A 21 -22.32 -2.16 -16.20
C GLU A 21 -21.99 -2.65 -17.61
N TYR A 22 -23.02 -3.08 -18.34
CA TYR A 22 -22.86 -3.65 -19.69
C TYR A 22 -23.84 -2.99 -20.66
N ASP A 23 -23.30 -2.23 -21.62
CA ASP A 23 -24.06 -1.69 -22.74
C ASP A 23 -24.36 -2.82 -23.74
N THR A 24 -25.64 -2.98 -24.07
CA THR A 24 -26.14 -4.00 -25.02
C THR A 24 -25.48 -3.94 -26.39
N ASN A 25 -24.97 -2.77 -26.80
CA ASN A 25 -24.30 -2.60 -28.10
C ASN A 25 -22.82 -3.03 -28.07
N ASN A 26 -22.24 -3.20 -26.88
CA ASN A 26 -20.80 -3.42 -26.69
C ASN A 26 -20.47 -4.76 -26.03
N VAL A 27 -21.47 -5.63 -25.85
CA VAL A 27 -21.27 -6.97 -25.28
C VAL A 27 -21.72 -8.07 -26.21
N GLN A 28 -20.94 -9.15 -26.21
CA GLN A 28 -21.29 -10.41 -26.85
C GLN A 28 -21.51 -11.46 -25.77
N LEU A 29 -22.60 -12.22 -25.90
CA LEU A 29 -22.94 -13.28 -24.97
C LEU A 29 -22.51 -14.62 -25.57
N PHE A 30 -21.74 -15.38 -24.79
CA PHE A 30 -21.28 -16.71 -25.16
C PHE A 30 -21.77 -17.72 -24.13
N LYS A 31 -22.30 -18.85 -24.63
CA LYS A 31 -22.50 -20.04 -23.82
C LYS A 31 -21.22 -20.85 -23.85
N ILE A 32 -20.65 -21.10 -22.68
CA ILE A 32 -19.49 -21.98 -22.53
C ILE A 32 -19.99 -23.41 -22.32
N ASP A 33 -19.43 -24.37 -23.06
CA ASP A 33 -19.58 -25.79 -22.81
C ASP A 33 -18.30 -26.28 -22.09
N PRO A 34 -18.30 -26.37 -20.76
CA PRO A 34 -17.06 -26.44 -20.01
C PRO A 34 -16.60 -27.88 -19.77
N ILE A 35 -15.28 -28.05 -19.69
CA ILE A 35 -14.71 -29.27 -19.11
C ILE A 35 -14.72 -29.17 -17.57
N SER A 36 -15.01 -30.27 -16.89
CA SER A 36 -14.80 -30.39 -15.44
C SER A 36 -13.73 -31.43 -15.18
N THR A 37 -12.73 -31.10 -14.39
CA THR A 37 -11.64 -32.03 -14.10
C THR A 37 -11.12 -31.93 -12.68
N LYS A 38 -10.57 -33.05 -12.22
CA LYS A 38 -9.89 -33.22 -10.94
C LYS A 38 -8.53 -33.83 -11.25
N ILE A 39 -7.46 -33.10 -10.95
CA ILE A 39 -6.07 -33.58 -11.11
C ILE A 39 -5.43 -33.63 -9.73
N SER A 40 -4.85 -34.77 -9.40
CA SER A 40 -4.38 -35.02 -8.04
C SER A 40 -3.13 -35.85 -7.95
N ASN A 41 -2.27 -35.55 -6.96
CA ASN A 41 -1.10 -36.35 -6.59
C ASN A 41 -0.20 -36.68 -7.79
N GLY A 42 -0.09 -35.71 -8.70
CA GLY A 42 0.60 -35.84 -9.97
C GLY A 42 1.93 -35.12 -9.97
N LYS A 43 2.78 -35.54 -10.91
CA LYS A 43 4.11 -34.99 -11.13
C LYS A 43 4.19 -34.50 -12.58
N ILE A 44 4.41 -33.21 -12.81
CA ILE A 44 4.51 -32.61 -14.14
C ILE A 44 5.94 -32.09 -14.37
N ILE A 45 6.51 -32.44 -15.52
CA ILE A 45 7.80 -31.93 -15.99
C ILE A 45 7.53 -31.08 -17.22
N ALA A 46 7.58 -29.76 -17.06
CA ALA A 46 7.42 -28.84 -18.17
C ALA A 46 8.78 -28.63 -18.87
N ASP A 47 8.76 -28.56 -20.21
CA ASP A 47 9.97 -28.30 -21.00
C ASP A 47 10.56 -26.93 -20.66
N LEU A 48 11.86 -26.90 -20.37
CA LEU A 48 12.61 -25.70 -19.98
C LEU A 48 12.82 -24.70 -21.12
N ASN A 49 12.57 -25.13 -22.36
CA ASN A 49 12.80 -24.34 -23.58
C ASN A 49 11.50 -24.14 -24.41
N SER A 50 10.35 -24.51 -23.86
CA SER A 50 9.05 -24.25 -24.49
C SER A 50 8.25 -23.25 -23.67
N GLY A 51 7.66 -22.28 -24.37
CA GLY A 51 6.70 -21.32 -23.81
C GLY A 51 5.37 -21.95 -23.40
N ASP A 52 5.10 -23.19 -23.82
CA ASP A 52 3.90 -23.93 -23.48
C ASP A 52 3.88 -24.33 -21.99
N SER A 53 2.68 -24.43 -21.43
CA SER A 53 2.50 -24.87 -20.05
C SER A 53 2.56 -26.39 -19.96
N GLY A 54 3.21 -26.95 -18.93
CA GLY A 54 3.16 -28.38 -18.66
C GLY A 54 1.74 -28.90 -18.37
N LEU A 55 0.87 -28.04 -17.84
CA LEU A 55 -0.57 -28.27 -17.76
C LEU A 55 -1.31 -26.99 -18.18
N PHE A 56 -2.20 -27.13 -19.17
CA PHE A 56 -3.08 -26.06 -19.60
C PHE A 56 -4.54 -26.52 -19.56
N ILE A 57 -5.37 -25.80 -18.80
CA ILE A 57 -6.83 -26.01 -18.73
C ILE A 57 -7.50 -24.72 -19.22
N GLU A 58 -8.28 -24.81 -20.30
CA GLU A 58 -9.08 -23.70 -20.84
C GLU A 58 -10.57 -24.02 -20.76
N TYR A 59 -11.41 -23.01 -20.50
CA TYR A 59 -12.87 -23.14 -20.39
C TYR A 59 -13.32 -24.20 -19.36
N GLY A 60 -12.55 -24.35 -18.28
CA GLY A 60 -12.86 -25.29 -17.22
C GLY A 60 -13.92 -24.77 -16.24
N THR A 61 -14.78 -25.65 -15.72
CA THR A 61 -15.65 -25.37 -14.57
C THR A 61 -15.44 -26.39 -13.45
N ASN A 62 -15.63 -26.00 -12.19
CA ASN A 62 -15.53 -26.90 -11.03
C ASN A 62 -14.18 -27.66 -10.96
N ILE A 63 -13.10 -26.99 -11.35
CA ILE A 63 -11.76 -27.58 -11.45
C ILE A 63 -11.20 -27.79 -10.05
N LYS A 64 -10.58 -28.96 -9.82
CA LYS A 64 -9.90 -29.28 -8.55
C LYS A 64 -8.47 -29.74 -8.81
N LEU A 65 -7.49 -29.01 -8.28
CA LEU A 65 -6.07 -29.36 -8.34
C LEU A 65 -5.55 -29.56 -6.91
N PHE A 66 -4.96 -30.71 -6.60
CA PHE A 66 -4.38 -30.94 -5.27
C PHE A 66 -3.22 -31.94 -5.27
N GLY A 67 -2.25 -31.77 -4.36
CA GLY A 67 -1.06 -32.63 -4.28
C GLY A 67 -0.21 -32.64 -5.55
N LEU A 68 -0.36 -31.63 -6.41
CA LEU A 68 0.34 -31.55 -7.69
C LEU A 68 1.74 -30.96 -7.49
N ASN A 69 2.75 -31.64 -8.01
CA ASN A 69 4.12 -31.14 -8.05
C ASN A 69 4.52 -30.89 -9.50
N SER A 70 4.93 -29.66 -9.82
CA SER A 70 5.40 -29.29 -11.16
C SER A 70 6.74 -28.58 -11.09
N TRP A 71 7.63 -28.89 -12.03
CA TRP A 71 8.85 -28.10 -12.25
C TRP A 71 9.14 -27.90 -13.74
N GLY A 72 9.92 -26.85 -14.02
CA GLY A 72 10.47 -26.56 -15.34
C GLY A 72 9.81 -25.37 -16.02
N GLY A 73 9.51 -25.47 -17.32
CA GLY A 73 8.81 -24.44 -18.11
C GLY A 73 9.67 -23.23 -18.49
N GLU A 74 9.68 -22.83 -19.76
CA GLU A 74 10.30 -21.55 -20.16
C GLU A 74 9.42 -20.38 -19.72
N GLY A 75 8.14 -20.44 -20.11
CA GLY A 75 7.17 -19.37 -19.89
C GLY A 75 6.32 -19.53 -18.64
N GLN A 76 5.77 -20.73 -18.41
CA GLN A 76 4.97 -21.03 -17.21
C GLN A 76 4.87 -22.54 -16.93
N ASN A 77 4.55 -22.95 -15.70
CA ASN A 77 4.30 -24.37 -15.38
C ASN A 77 2.84 -24.77 -15.62
N VAL A 78 1.93 -24.11 -14.93
CA VAL A 78 0.50 -24.40 -14.99
C VAL A 78 -0.24 -23.16 -15.48
N LYS A 79 -1.18 -23.33 -16.41
CA LYS A 79 -2.06 -22.26 -16.86
C LYS A 79 -3.52 -22.69 -16.73
N LEU A 80 -4.30 -21.83 -16.09
CA LEU A 80 -5.75 -21.88 -16.08
C LEU A 80 -6.25 -20.68 -16.88
N SER A 81 -7.02 -20.92 -17.94
CA SER A 81 -7.57 -19.83 -18.76
C SER A 81 -9.08 -19.92 -18.87
N LYS A 82 -9.77 -18.79 -18.67
CA LYS A 82 -11.23 -18.69 -18.80
C LYS A 82 -11.98 -19.74 -17.97
N CYS A 83 -11.43 -20.08 -16.80
CA CYS A 83 -11.99 -21.09 -15.92
C CYS A 83 -12.90 -20.45 -14.86
N TYR A 84 -13.97 -21.15 -14.49
CA TYR A 84 -14.93 -20.74 -13.46
C TYR A 84 -14.96 -21.74 -12.30
N ASN A 85 -14.99 -21.26 -11.05
CA ASN A 85 -15.04 -22.13 -9.87
C ASN A 85 -13.89 -23.15 -9.82
N VAL A 86 -12.68 -22.64 -9.59
CA VAL A 86 -11.46 -23.44 -9.48
C VAL A 86 -11.04 -23.52 -8.02
N ASN A 87 -10.71 -24.71 -7.54
CA ASN A 87 -10.13 -24.92 -6.22
C ASN A 87 -8.74 -25.55 -6.35
N ILE A 88 -7.73 -24.92 -5.76
CA ILE A 88 -6.36 -25.41 -5.71
C ILE A 88 -5.94 -25.48 -4.24
N PHE A 89 -5.56 -26.67 -3.77
CA PHE A 89 -5.34 -26.90 -2.34
C PHE A 89 -4.42 -28.08 -2.06
N ALA A 90 -4.09 -28.29 -0.77
CA ALA A 90 -3.39 -29.47 -0.25
C ALA A 90 -2.08 -29.83 -0.98
N GLY A 91 -1.00 -29.08 -0.68
CA GLY A 91 0.36 -29.49 -1.06
C GLY A 91 0.68 -29.37 -2.54
N VAL A 92 0.05 -28.42 -3.24
CA VAL A 92 0.46 -28.06 -4.60
C VAL A 92 1.77 -27.29 -4.53
N ASN A 93 2.78 -27.79 -5.25
CA ASN A 93 4.09 -27.17 -5.33
C ASN A 93 4.49 -26.95 -6.79
N LEU A 94 4.69 -25.69 -7.19
CA LEU A 94 4.96 -25.34 -8.59
C LEU A 94 6.23 -24.50 -8.66
N LEU A 95 7.20 -24.96 -9.45
CA LEU A 95 8.50 -24.33 -9.54
C LEU A 95 8.86 -24.03 -11.01
N ASN A 96 8.79 -22.77 -11.41
CA ASN A 96 9.27 -22.35 -12.71
C ASN A 96 10.77 -22.01 -12.68
N THR A 97 11.56 -22.71 -13.49
CA THR A 97 13.04 -22.60 -13.54
C THR A 97 13.54 -22.69 -14.99
N PRO A 98 13.28 -21.66 -15.81
CA PRO A 98 13.62 -21.68 -17.22
C PRO A 98 15.13 -21.65 -17.46
N ASN A 99 15.59 -22.19 -18.61
CA ASN A 99 17.01 -22.12 -18.99
C ASN A 99 17.43 -20.72 -19.47
N VAL A 100 16.48 -19.98 -20.03
CA VAL A 100 16.66 -18.63 -20.58
C VAL A 100 15.69 -17.67 -19.94
N VAL A 101 16.05 -16.41 -19.92
CA VAL A 101 15.15 -15.39 -19.42
C VAL A 101 14.26 -14.86 -20.53
N VAL A 102 12.96 -15.00 -20.33
CA VAL A 102 11.90 -14.47 -21.19
C VAL A 102 10.98 -13.53 -20.40
N ALA A 103 10.10 -12.82 -21.10
CA ALA A 103 9.22 -11.80 -20.50
C ALA A 103 8.20 -12.36 -19.48
N THR A 104 7.90 -13.67 -19.50
CA THR A 104 6.93 -14.33 -18.61
C THR A 104 7.60 -14.95 -17.37
N GLN A 105 7.71 -16.28 -17.28
CA GLN A 105 8.36 -17.04 -16.20
C GLN A 105 7.51 -17.16 -14.92
N TYR A 106 6.39 -17.86 -15.06
CA TYR A 106 5.36 -17.97 -14.04
C TYR A 106 5.23 -19.39 -13.46
N GLY A 107 5.03 -19.50 -12.14
CA GLY A 107 4.72 -20.79 -11.52
C GLY A 107 3.35 -21.27 -11.99
N ILE A 108 2.31 -20.51 -11.63
CA ILE A 108 0.96 -20.70 -12.17
C ILE A 108 0.40 -19.40 -12.72
N VAL A 109 -0.32 -19.50 -13.82
CA VAL A 109 -1.05 -18.39 -14.43
C VAL A 109 -2.54 -18.61 -14.29
N ILE A 110 -3.21 -17.63 -13.69
CA ILE A 110 -4.65 -17.50 -13.66
C ILE A 110 -5.03 -16.43 -14.69
N SER A 111 -5.51 -16.88 -15.85
CA SER A 111 -5.76 -16.05 -17.02
C SER A 111 -7.26 -15.88 -17.25
N ASN A 112 -7.79 -14.68 -17.03
CA ASN A 112 -9.19 -14.35 -17.30
C ASN A 112 -10.20 -15.30 -16.61
N CYS A 113 -9.90 -15.72 -15.38
CA CYS A 113 -10.71 -16.68 -14.61
C CYS A 113 -11.63 -15.98 -13.60
N GLN A 114 -12.63 -16.69 -13.08
CA GLN A 114 -13.49 -16.16 -12.01
C GLN A 114 -13.81 -17.23 -10.98
N LYS A 115 -13.92 -16.84 -9.70
CA LYS A 115 -14.12 -17.75 -8.57
C LYS A 115 -12.99 -18.75 -8.44
N VAL A 116 -11.79 -18.26 -8.11
CA VAL A 116 -10.62 -19.13 -7.90
C VAL A 116 -10.22 -19.08 -6.44
N LEU A 117 -10.20 -20.24 -5.79
CA LEU A 117 -9.73 -20.39 -4.42
C LEU A 117 -8.41 -21.16 -4.41
N PHE A 118 -7.39 -20.55 -3.83
CA PHE A 118 -6.12 -21.17 -3.51
C PHE A 118 -5.94 -21.25 -2.00
N THR A 119 -5.66 -22.44 -1.47
CA THR A 119 -5.37 -22.64 -0.04
C THR A 119 -4.13 -23.50 0.16
N GLY A 120 -3.07 -22.91 0.73
CA GLY A 120 -1.81 -23.60 0.95
C GLY A 120 -0.91 -23.64 -0.29
N GLY A 121 0.24 -24.32 -0.14
CA GLY A 121 1.16 -24.62 -1.25
C GLY A 121 2.43 -23.78 -1.24
N LEU A 122 3.44 -24.29 -1.94
CA LEU A 122 4.74 -23.63 -2.14
C LEU A 122 4.96 -23.35 -3.62
N PHE A 123 5.19 -22.10 -3.95
CA PHE A 123 5.37 -21.67 -5.33
C PHE A 123 6.69 -20.94 -5.46
N GLY A 124 7.41 -21.26 -6.51
CA GLY A 124 8.61 -20.57 -6.91
C GLY A 124 8.56 -20.25 -8.40
N ALA A 125 9.00 -19.06 -8.77
CA ALA A 125 9.22 -18.71 -10.15
C ALA A 125 10.30 -17.65 -10.28
N THR A 126 10.83 -17.50 -11.49
CA THR A 126 11.86 -16.48 -11.76
C THR A 126 11.28 -15.07 -11.66
N ARG A 127 10.01 -14.89 -12.04
CA ARG A 127 9.25 -13.65 -11.82
C ARG A 127 8.09 -13.87 -10.86
N HIS A 128 6.91 -14.20 -11.37
CA HIS A 128 5.69 -14.31 -10.57
C HIS A 128 5.38 -15.77 -10.25
N SER A 129 5.46 -16.14 -8.98
CA SER A 129 5.09 -17.47 -8.50
C SER A 129 3.64 -17.79 -8.81
N ILE A 130 2.75 -16.82 -8.57
CA ILE A 130 1.37 -16.83 -9.02
C ILE A 130 1.14 -15.56 -9.82
N ALA A 131 0.88 -15.70 -11.12
CA ALA A 131 0.51 -14.60 -12.00
C ALA A 131 -0.99 -14.57 -12.22
N ILE A 132 -1.62 -13.41 -12.04
CA ILE A 132 -3.06 -13.21 -12.25
C ILE A 132 -3.23 -12.12 -13.29
N GLY A 133 -3.65 -12.50 -14.48
CA GLY A 133 -3.69 -11.60 -15.63
C GLY A 133 -4.40 -12.22 -16.81
N GLY A 134 -3.86 -12.09 -18.01
CA GLY A 134 -4.38 -12.83 -19.15
C GLY A 134 -4.07 -12.19 -20.49
N ASN A 135 -4.68 -12.74 -21.52
CA ASN A 135 -4.45 -12.32 -22.90
C ASN A 135 -5.58 -11.38 -23.37
N SER A 136 -5.47 -10.88 -24.59
CA SER A 136 -6.56 -10.23 -25.32
C SER A 136 -7.35 -11.23 -26.18
N GLY A 137 -8.62 -10.95 -26.45
CA GLY A 137 -9.46 -11.78 -27.31
C GLY A 137 -10.87 -12.04 -26.75
N LEU A 138 -11.64 -12.85 -27.48
CA LEU A 138 -13.00 -13.21 -27.11
C LEU A 138 -13.03 -13.96 -25.77
N CYS A 139 -14.03 -13.61 -24.95
CA CYS A 139 -14.23 -14.17 -23.61
C CYS A 139 -13.05 -13.97 -22.63
N ASN A 140 -12.06 -13.13 -22.95
CA ASN A 140 -10.98 -12.79 -22.01
C ASN A 140 -11.47 -11.74 -21.00
N ILE A 141 -12.26 -12.19 -20.04
CA ILE A 141 -12.82 -11.36 -18.99
C ILE A 141 -11.76 -10.86 -17.99
N VAL A 142 -12.11 -9.86 -17.19
CA VAL A 142 -11.36 -9.48 -15.97
C VAL A 142 -11.32 -10.67 -15.00
N ASN A 143 -10.19 -10.88 -14.33
CA ASN A 143 -10.08 -11.89 -13.28
C ASN A 143 -10.83 -11.42 -12.03
N ARG A 144 -11.76 -12.24 -11.51
CA ARG A 144 -12.65 -11.82 -10.42
C ARG A 144 -12.90 -12.88 -9.35
N ASP A 145 -13.14 -12.44 -8.12
CA ASP A 145 -13.44 -13.33 -6.98
C ASP A 145 -12.33 -14.39 -6.83
N ILE A 146 -11.09 -13.91 -6.66
CA ILE A 146 -9.92 -14.78 -6.50
C ILE A 146 -9.34 -14.58 -5.11
N LYS A 147 -9.20 -15.68 -4.38
CA LYS A 147 -8.67 -15.69 -3.02
C LYS A 147 -7.52 -16.66 -2.93
N ILE A 148 -6.35 -16.16 -2.56
CA ILE A 148 -5.16 -16.96 -2.33
C ILE A 148 -4.82 -16.85 -0.86
N SER A 149 -4.73 -17.99 -0.18
CA SER A 149 -4.51 -18.00 1.26
C SER A 149 -3.53 -19.06 1.71
N HIS A 150 -2.83 -18.79 2.82
CA HIS A 150 -1.91 -19.75 3.46
C HIS A 150 -0.79 -20.24 2.54
N ALA A 151 -0.45 -19.47 1.50
CA ALA A 151 0.50 -19.86 0.47
C ALA A 151 1.87 -19.21 0.69
N THR A 152 2.93 -19.91 0.33
CA THR A 152 4.29 -19.37 0.29
C THR A 152 4.73 -19.16 -1.15
N LEU A 153 4.96 -17.91 -1.54
CA LEU A 153 5.33 -17.51 -2.90
C LEU A 153 6.74 -16.91 -2.86
N LEU A 154 7.68 -17.61 -3.46
CA LEU A 154 9.09 -17.25 -3.48
C LEU A 154 9.51 -16.78 -4.86
N ARG A 155 10.55 -15.94 -4.93
CA ARG A 155 11.26 -15.69 -6.19
C ARG A 155 12.52 -16.54 -6.22
N ASN A 156 12.75 -17.22 -7.32
CA ASN A 156 14.02 -17.93 -7.57
C ASN A 156 14.90 -17.24 -8.62
N GLY A 157 14.45 -16.09 -9.12
CA GLY A 157 15.04 -15.37 -10.24
C GLY A 157 15.75 -14.07 -9.88
N ARG A 158 16.51 -13.56 -10.85
CA ARG A 158 17.39 -12.39 -10.73
C ARG A 158 16.67 -11.04 -10.95
N TYR A 159 15.34 -11.00 -10.98
CA TYR A 159 14.56 -9.84 -11.43
C TYR A 159 13.93 -9.04 -10.31
N ASP A 160 13.80 -7.74 -10.56
CA ASP A 160 13.02 -6.76 -9.79
C ASP A 160 11.51 -6.97 -9.98
N ALA A 161 11.06 -8.19 -9.75
CA ALA A 161 9.67 -8.60 -9.80
C ALA A 161 9.18 -8.95 -8.40
N TYR A 162 7.88 -9.17 -8.28
CA TYR A 162 7.19 -9.62 -7.08
C TYR A 162 6.65 -11.05 -7.29
N ALA A 163 6.66 -11.88 -6.24
CA ALA A 163 6.26 -13.28 -6.34
C ALA A 163 4.73 -13.44 -6.48
N GLY A 164 3.97 -12.71 -5.67
CA GLY A 164 2.53 -12.61 -5.79
C GLY A 164 2.17 -11.51 -6.76
N ASP A 165 1.46 -11.83 -7.84
CA ASP A 165 1.12 -10.87 -8.88
C ASP A 165 -0.40 -10.66 -9.01
N MET A 166 -0.73 -9.44 -9.42
CA MET A 166 -2.02 -8.98 -9.89
C MET A 166 -1.78 -7.95 -10.99
N HIS A 167 -2.02 -8.33 -12.24
CA HIS A 167 -1.97 -7.41 -13.38
C HIS A 167 -3.13 -6.39 -13.33
N GLY A 168 -3.18 -5.46 -14.29
CA GLY A 168 -4.23 -4.44 -14.35
C GLY A 168 -5.64 -4.96 -14.63
N ASN A 169 -5.80 -6.17 -15.18
CA ASN A 169 -7.10 -6.78 -15.49
C ASN A 169 -7.59 -7.72 -14.37
N VAL A 170 -7.50 -7.27 -13.13
CA VAL A 170 -8.07 -7.98 -11.96
C VAL A 170 -9.05 -7.09 -11.22
N GLU A 171 -10.04 -7.70 -10.58
CA GLU A 171 -10.96 -7.04 -9.66
C GLU A 171 -11.38 -8.01 -8.56
N ASP A 172 -11.47 -7.58 -7.29
CA ASP A 172 -11.90 -8.46 -6.18
C ASP A 172 -10.95 -9.68 -6.02
N VAL A 173 -9.65 -9.38 -5.90
CA VAL A 173 -8.57 -10.35 -5.77
C VAL A 173 -7.77 -10.11 -4.50
N HIS A 174 -7.54 -11.19 -3.73
CA HIS A 174 -7.02 -11.10 -2.37
C HIS A 174 -5.95 -12.14 -2.07
N TYR A 175 -4.84 -11.68 -1.47
CA TYR A 175 -3.91 -12.55 -0.74
C TYR A 175 -4.18 -12.45 0.77
N ASP A 176 -4.20 -13.57 1.49
CA ASP A 176 -4.48 -13.61 2.93
C ASP A 176 -3.68 -14.69 3.67
N ASN A 177 -3.05 -14.37 4.80
CA ASN A 177 -2.20 -15.31 5.55
C ASN A 177 -1.07 -15.93 4.69
N CYS A 178 -0.46 -15.15 3.80
CA CYS A 178 0.59 -15.61 2.89
C CYS A 178 2.00 -15.19 3.34
N VAL A 179 2.99 -15.89 2.80
CA VAL A 179 4.41 -15.47 2.85
C VAL A 179 4.83 -15.14 1.42
N LEU A 180 5.24 -13.89 1.17
CA LEU A 180 5.39 -13.33 -0.18
C LEU A 180 6.78 -12.70 -0.34
N ASP A 181 7.53 -13.10 -1.37
CA ASP A 181 8.69 -12.33 -1.85
C ASP A 181 8.23 -11.17 -2.74
N ALA A 182 7.80 -10.08 -2.09
CA ALA A 182 7.12 -8.93 -2.64
C ALA A 182 5.77 -9.26 -3.31
N VAL A 183 4.91 -8.25 -3.44
CA VAL A 183 3.58 -8.40 -4.02
C VAL A 183 3.20 -7.24 -4.95
N GLY A 184 2.67 -7.59 -6.11
CA GLY A 184 1.97 -6.72 -7.03
C GLY A 184 0.46 -6.80 -6.77
N PHE A 185 -0.20 -5.67 -6.57
CA PHE A 185 -1.63 -5.63 -6.25
C PHE A 185 -2.32 -4.47 -7.02
N SER A 186 -2.37 -4.63 -8.35
CA SER A 186 -3.03 -3.71 -9.29
C SER A 186 -4.50 -4.10 -9.56
N GLY A 187 -5.17 -3.45 -10.50
CA GLY A 187 -6.56 -3.75 -10.84
C GLY A 187 -7.54 -2.89 -10.03
N LYS A 188 -8.61 -3.47 -9.48
CA LYS A 188 -9.65 -2.78 -8.69
C LYS A 188 -10.06 -3.61 -7.47
N ASN A 189 -10.32 -2.96 -6.32
CA ASN A 189 -10.83 -3.65 -5.12
C ASN A 189 -9.96 -4.86 -4.71
N VAL A 190 -8.67 -4.62 -4.48
CA VAL A 190 -7.69 -5.67 -4.19
C VAL A 190 -7.14 -5.54 -2.79
N SER A 191 -6.71 -6.66 -2.20
CA SER A 191 -6.11 -6.64 -0.86
C SER A 191 -5.00 -7.65 -0.62
N VAL A 192 -4.12 -7.31 0.31
CA VAL A 192 -3.16 -8.23 0.93
C VAL A 192 -3.31 -8.12 2.44
N LYS A 193 -3.59 -9.24 3.11
CA LYS A 193 -3.93 -9.25 4.54
C LYS A 193 -3.18 -10.31 5.33
N ASN A 194 -2.94 -10.07 6.62
CA ASN A 194 -2.38 -11.05 7.56
C ASN A 194 -1.09 -11.72 7.06
N SER A 195 -0.31 -11.03 6.23
CA SER A 195 0.77 -11.65 5.44
C SER A 195 2.13 -11.11 5.82
N THR A 196 3.16 -11.96 5.71
CA THR A 196 4.56 -11.53 5.77
C THR A 196 5.06 -11.29 4.36
N ILE A 197 5.59 -10.09 4.10
CA ILE A 197 6.02 -9.66 2.78
C ILE A 197 7.48 -9.23 2.84
N TYR A 198 8.34 -9.96 2.16
CA TYR A 198 9.74 -9.61 2.02
C TYR A 198 9.93 -8.60 0.89
N GLY A 199 10.69 -7.53 1.17
CA GLY A 199 11.11 -6.57 0.16
C GLY A 199 11.93 -7.22 -0.95
N VAL A 200 11.91 -6.61 -2.14
CA VAL A 200 12.84 -6.94 -3.21
C VAL A 200 14.27 -6.68 -2.72
N ARG A 201 15.18 -7.59 -3.01
CA ARG A 201 16.58 -7.55 -2.57
C ARG A 201 17.49 -7.78 -3.75
N THR A 202 18.66 -7.13 -3.73
CA THR A 202 19.75 -7.42 -4.67
C THR A 202 20.32 -8.81 -4.33
N PRO A 203 20.29 -9.79 -5.24
CA PRO A 203 21.13 -10.97 -5.11
C PRO A 203 22.61 -10.56 -4.99
N HIS A 204 23.40 -11.25 -4.18
CA HIS A 204 24.80 -10.93 -3.84
C HIS A 204 25.76 -10.82 -5.06
N GLU A 205 25.32 -11.24 -6.25
CA GLU A 205 26.13 -11.33 -7.47
C GLU A 205 25.82 -10.24 -8.51
N ILE A 206 24.88 -9.32 -8.25
CA ILE A 206 24.49 -8.30 -9.23
C ILE A 206 24.55 -6.87 -8.68
N ALA A 207 24.71 -5.90 -9.58
CA ALA A 207 24.67 -4.48 -9.24
C ALA A 207 23.28 -4.08 -8.75
N GLU A 208 23.23 -3.17 -7.78
CA GLU A 208 21.98 -2.60 -7.28
C GLU A 208 21.23 -1.86 -8.42
N THR A 209 19.94 -2.14 -8.52
CA THR A 209 18.96 -1.40 -9.35
C THR A 209 18.19 -0.42 -8.47
N PRO A 210 17.46 0.59 -9.02
CA PRO A 210 16.62 1.47 -8.20
C PRO A 210 15.58 0.72 -7.35
N ALA A 211 15.04 -0.39 -7.86
CA ALA A 211 14.09 -1.26 -7.16
C ALA A 211 14.74 -1.99 -5.98
N THR A 212 15.84 -2.70 -6.22
CA THR A 212 16.55 -3.47 -5.19
C THR A 212 17.22 -2.59 -4.15
N LYS A 213 17.73 -1.42 -4.55
CA LYS A 213 18.24 -0.39 -3.63
C LYS A 213 17.15 0.14 -2.70
N SER A 214 15.95 0.36 -3.25
CA SER A 214 14.82 0.88 -2.47
C SER A 214 14.20 -0.17 -1.56
N GLY A 215 14.21 -1.44 -1.98
CA GLY A 215 13.73 -2.56 -1.17
C GLY A 215 12.22 -2.62 -1.00
N TYR A 216 11.45 -2.25 -2.04
CA TYR A 216 9.99 -2.23 -1.94
C TYR A 216 9.43 -3.64 -1.64
N ALA A 217 8.44 -3.71 -0.75
CA ALA A 217 7.71 -4.94 -0.45
C ALA A 217 6.41 -5.01 -1.27
N THR A 218 5.82 -3.88 -1.61
CA THR A 218 4.62 -3.83 -2.43
C THR A 218 4.79 -2.90 -3.63
N TYR A 219 4.11 -3.25 -4.73
CA TYR A 219 4.14 -2.50 -5.97
C TYR A 219 2.75 -2.47 -6.61
N CYS A 220 2.34 -1.32 -7.11
CA CYS A 220 1.09 -1.17 -7.85
C CYS A 220 1.32 -0.19 -8.99
N ASN A 221 1.00 -0.55 -10.24
CA ASN A 221 1.18 0.37 -11.37
C ASN A 221 -0.01 0.47 -12.32
N SER A 222 -1.04 -0.34 -12.10
CA SER A 222 -2.19 -0.40 -12.99
C SER A 222 -3.51 -0.28 -12.22
N MET A 223 -3.69 0.87 -11.58
CA MET A 223 -4.84 1.16 -10.73
C MET A 223 -6.07 1.55 -11.55
N LEU A 224 -7.13 0.74 -11.50
CA LEU A 224 -8.42 1.06 -12.13
C LEU A 224 -9.37 1.85 -11.22
N GLY A 225 -9.17 1.84 -9.90
CA GLY A 225 -10.04 2.50 -8.92
C GLY A 225 -10.52 1.57 -7.80
N GLY A 226 -11.45 2.05 -6.99
CA GLY A 226 -11.97 1.31 -5.83
C GLY A 226 -11.01 1.37 -4.65
N TYR A 227 -10.77 0.24 -3.98
CA TYR A 227 -9.85 0.17 -2.84
C TYR A 227 -8.60 -0.70 -3.11
N TYR A 228 -7.50 -0.32 -2.45
CA TYR A 228 -6.25 -1.07 -2.38
C TYR A 228 -5.87 -1.19 -0.91
N LEU A 229 -6.08 -2.39 -0.35
CA LEU A 229 -5.98 -2.62 1.09
C LEU A 229 -4.73 -3.44 1.43
N LEU A 230 -3.88 -2.90 2.31
CA LEU A 230 -2.83 -3.62 3.00
C LEU A 230 -3.16 -3.63 4.49
N ASP A 231 -3.44 -4.80 5.06
CA ASP A 231 -4.03 -4.92 6.40
C ASP A 231 -3.34 -5.98 7.26
N ASN A 232 -2.90 -5.60 8.46
CA ASN A 232 -2.21 -6.47 9.41
C ASN A 232 -1.05 -7.26 8.74
N CYS A 233 -0.15 -6.55 8.07
CA CYS A 233 0.99 -7.15 7.37
C CYS A 233 2.32 -6.83 8.03
N ASP A 234 3.25 -7.79 7.98
CA ASP A 234 4.65 -7.61 8.39
C ASP A 234 5.52 -7.49 7.13
N LEU A 235 6.08 -6.30 6.89
CA LEU A 235 7.01 -6.04 5.79
C LEU A 235 8.44 -6.19 6.29
N ILE A 236 9.26 -7.01 5.65
CA ILE A 236 10.67 -7.21 6.01
C ILE A 236 11.54 -6.67 4.87
N VAL A 237 12.23 -5.57 5.10
CA VAL A 237 12.89 -4.76 4.05
C VAL A 237 14.37 -4.49 4.37
N GLU A 238 15.18 -4.29 3.32
CA GLU A 238 16.63 -4.05 3.44
C GLU A 238 17.09 -2.79 2.70
N GLY A 239 16.21 -2.19 1.89
CA GLY A 239 16.51 -1.01 1.08
C GLY A 239 16.31 0.33 1.81
N ASP A 240 16.52 1.43 1.09
CA ASP A 240 16.48 2.80 1.62
C ASP A 240 15.20 3.58 1.29
N GLY A 241 14.24 2.97 0.57
CA GLY A 241 13.00 3.62 0.19
C GLY A 241 13.15 4.83 -0.77
N SER A 242 14.32 5.01 -1.40
CA SER A 242 14.67 6.27 -2.08
C SER A 242 14.06 6.45 -3.47
N SER A 243 13.98 5.38 -4.28
CA SER A 243 13.40 5.41 -5.63
C SER A 243 11.96 4.88 -5.61
N HIS A 244 11.72 3.88 -4.78
CA HIS A 244 10.40 3.33 -4.47
C HIS A 244 10.21 3.41 -2.96
N GLY A 245 9.04 3.80 -2.46
CA GLY A 245 8.73 3.58 -1.05
C GLY A 245 8.69 2.07 -0.76
N PHE A 246 8.78 1.67 0.51
CA PHE A 246 8.56 0.26 0.87
C PHE A 246 7.18 -0.23 0.44
N ILE A 247 6.20 0.67 0.45
CA ILE A 247 4.89 0.51 -0.17
C ILE A 247 4.83 1.47 -1.36
N TYR A 248 4.71 0.95 -2.57
CA TYR A 248 4.82 1.75 -3.79
C TYR A 248 3.58 1.69 -4.67
N PHE A 249 3.06 2.86 -5.00
CA PHE A 249 1.97 3.09 -5.93
C PHE A 249 2.46 3.97 -7.08
N HIS A 250 2.19 3.55 -8.31
CA HIS A 250 2.60 4.20 -9.54
C HIS A 250 1.37 4.48 -10.41
N ILE A 251 1.06 5.75 -10.57
CA ILE A 251 -0.05 6.23 -11.39
C ILE A 251 0.45 6.35 -12.82
N SER A 252 0.20 5.30 -13.61
CA SER A 252 0.63 5.23 -15.01
C SER A 252 -0.47 5.59 -16.03
N HIS A 253 -1.69 5.80 -15.56
CA HIS A 253 -2.86 6.16 -16.36
C HIS A 253 -3.95 6.78 -15.48
N ASN A 254 -4.97 7.37 -16.10
CA ASN A 254 -6.18 7.83 -15.43
C ASN A 254 -7.01 6.61 -14.96
N PRO A 255 -7.26 6.44 -13.65
CA PRO A 255 -8.17 5.40 -13.18
C PRO A 255 -9.60 5.58 -13.72
N LYS A 256 -10.40 4.52 -13.69
CA LYS A 256 -11.82 4.57 -14.07
C LYS A 256 -12.70 5.10 -12.93
N GLU A 257 -12.29 4.86 -11.69
CA GLU A 257 -12.99 5.27 -10.46
C GLU A 257 -12.00 5.92 -9.49
N ASP A 258 -12.52 6.61 -8.48
CA ASP A 258 -11.69 7.12 -7.39
C ASP A 258 -10.94 5.98 -6.69
N VAL A 259 -9.70 6.28 -6.28
CA VAL A 259 -8.76 5.34 -5.68
C VAL A 259 -8.68 5.59 -4.19
N ASN A 260 -8.85 4.53 -3.40
CA ASN A 260 -8.70 4.56 -1.95
C ASN A 260 -7.55 3.62 -1.55
N ILE A 261 -6.43 4.21 -1.13
CA ILE A 261 -5.27 3.49 -0.61
C ILE A 261 -5.45 3.35 0.89
N ILE A 262 -5.51 2.12 1.39
CA ILE A 262 -5.80 1.82 2.80
C ILE A 262 -4.69 0.95 3.36
N ILE A 263 -4.01 1.44 4.40
CA ILE A 263 -2.86 0.80 5.04
C ILE A 263 -3.17 0.74 6.54
N ASN A 264 -3.51 -0.45 7.03
CA ASN A 264 -3.95 -0.68 8.39
C ASN A 264 -3.03 -1.69 9.10
N ASP A 265 -2.60 -1.36 10.32
CA ASP A 265 -1.84 -2.25 11.21
C ASP A 265 -0.59 -2.89 10.56
N VAL A 266 0.09 -2.12 9.71
CA VAL A 266 1.31 -2.58 9.02
C VAL A 266 2.55 -2.36 9.87
N ARG A 267 3.39 -3.40 9.97
CA ARG A 267 4.66 -3.41 10.69
C ARG A 267 5.81 -3.50 9.69
N ILE A 268 6.73 -2.55 9.70
CA ILE A 268 7.90 -2.54 8.82
C ILE A 268 9.15 -2.87 9.64
N HIS A 269 9.71 -4.04 9.42
CA HIS A 269 10.95 -4.51 10.00
C HIS A 269 12.09 -4.26 9.02
N SER A 270 12.87 -3.21 9.26
CA SER A 270 14.02 -2.90 8.44
C SER A 270 15.28 -3.56 8.97
N ARG A 271 16.08 -4.10 8.07
CA ARG A 271 17.45 -4.58 8.35
C ARG A 271 18.51 -3.64 7.77
N THR A 272 18.09 -2.48 7.24
CA THR A 272 19.01 -1.49 6.69
C THR A 272 19.61 -0.65 7.82
N SER A 273 20.90 -0.31 7.68
CA SER A 273 21.54 0.70 8.55
C SER A 273 21.46 2.12 7.97
N LYS A 274 20.85 2.27 6.78
CA LYS A 274 20.75 3.54 6.06
C LYS A 274 19.52 4.35 6.53
N PRO A 275 19.55 5.68 6.47
CA PRO A 275 18.35 6.49 6.55
C PRO A 275 17.33 6.08 5.49
N VAL A 276 16.05 6.06 5.84
CA VAL A 276 14.94 5.75 4.92
C VAL A 276 14.34 7.05 4.41
N GLU A 277 14.25 7.21 3.10
CA GLU A 277 13.69 8.43 2.48
C GLU A 277 12.17 8.49 2.61
N THR A 278 11.47 7.40 2.29
CA THR A 278 10.00 7.37 2.26
C THR A 278 9.47 5.97 2.56
N LEU A 279 8.46 5.86 3.42
CA LEU A 279 7.78 4.59 3.67
C LEU A 279 6.76 4.25 2.58
N ILE A 280 5.88 5.20 2.25
CA ILE A 280 4.81 5.06 1.26
C ILE A 280 5.01 6.08 0.16
N ARG A 281 5.13 5.61 -1.08
CA ARG A 281 5.36 6.49 -2.21
C ARG A 281 4.27 6.33 -3.27
N LEU A 282 3.63 7.45 -3.61
CA LEU A 282 2.70 7.58 -4.72
C LEU A 282 3.37 8.40 -5.83
N ALA A 283 3.84 7.72 -6.87
CA ALA A 283 4.52 8.36 -8.01
C ALA A 283 3.58 8.47 -9.20
N ILE A 284 3.63 9.61 -9.91
CA ILE A 284 2.83 9.85 -11.12
C ILE A 284 3.76 9.85 -12.34
N THR A 285 3.41 9.07 -13.37
CA THR A 285 4.12 9.09 -14.66
C THR A 285 3.95 10.45 -15.33
N VAL A 286 5.04 10.94 -15.91
CA VAL A 286 5.02 12.20 -16.68
C VAL A 286 4.03 12.11 -17.83
N GLY A 287 3.14 13.09 -17.91
CA GLY A 287 2.12 13.21 -18.97
C GLY A 287 0.81 12.50 -18.64
N VAL A 288 0.70 11.87 -17.47
CA VAL A 288 -0.57 11.28 -17.01
C VAL A 288 -1.40 12.34 -16.31
N GLU A 289 -2.55 12.66 -16.89
CA GLU A 289 -3.58 13.46 -16.26
C GLU A 289 -4.61 12.55 -15.59
N THR A 290 -5.00 12.87 -14.36
CA THR A 290 -5.99 12.11 -13.61
C THR A 290 -7.22 12.95 -13.33
N THR A 291 -8.39 12.42 -13.67
CA THR A 291 -9.70 13.03 -13.35
C THR A 291 -10.33 12.42 -12.09
N LYS A 292 -9.68 11.40 -11.54
CA LYS A 292 -10.12 10.65 -10.36
C LYS A 292 -9.29 11.03 -9.16
N LYS A 293 -9.89 10.89 -7.99
CA LYS A 293 -9.29 11.26 -6.72
C LYS A 293 -8.50 10.11 -6.12
N PHE A 294 -7.45 10.45 -5.38
CA PHE A 294 -6.59 9.48 -4.69
C PHE A 294 -6.60 9.75 -3.20
N ASN A 295 -7.48 9.06 -2.47
CA ASN A 295 -7.59 9.15 -1.03
C ASN A 295 -6.62 8.18 -0.37
N ILE A 296 -6.01 8.61 0.73
CA ILE A 296 -4.98 7.82 1.43
C ILE A 296 -5.31 7.72 2.91
N PHE A 297 -5.36 6.50 3.42
CA PHE A 297 -5.68 6.19 4.81
C PHE A 297 -4.57 5.30 5.38
N VAL A 298 -3.85 5.84 6.36
CA VAL A 298 -2.80 5.12 7.09
C VAL A 298 -3.19 5.11 8.57
N ASP A 299 -3.35 3.93 9.13
CA ASP A 299 -3.68 3.74 10.54
C ASP A 299 -2.87 2.57 11.12
N GLY A 300 -2.22 2.75 12.27
CA GLY A 300 -1.48 1.66 12.93
C GLY A 300 -0.14 1.29 12.28
N LEU A 301 0.49 2.18 11.49
CA LEU A 301 1.79 1.94 10.87
C LEU A 301 2.94 2.00 11.89
N LYS A 302 3.70 0.91 12.04
CA LYS A 302 4.83 0.83 12.98
C LYS A 302 6.11 0.43 12.27
N THR A 303 7.24 1.01 12.65
CA THR A 303 8.55 0.65 12.10
C THR A 303 9.51 0.16 13.19
N PHE A 304 10.35 -0.81 12.82
CA PHE A 304 11.33 -1.45 13.69
C PHE A 304 12.69 -1.50 12.96
N GLY A 305 13.77 -1.18 13.66
CA GLY A 305 15.12 -1.23 13.09
C GLY A 305 15.45 -0.14 12.06
N ILE A 306 14.56 0.84 11.84
CA ILE A 306 14.87 2.00 10.98
C ILE A 306 15.63 3.06 11.80
N PRO A 307 16.81 3.54 11.36
CA PRO A 307 17.55 4.56 12.10
C PRO A 307 16.91 5.95 12.02
N SER A 308 16.37 6.32 10.86
CA SER A 308 15.63 7.57 10.65
C SER A 308 14.73 7.48 9.41
N VAL A 309 13.64 8.26 9.39
CA VAL A 309 12.71 8.36 8.25
C VAL A 309 12.55 9.82 7.86
N ASN A 310 12.68 10.16 6.57
CA ASN A 310 12.45 11.53 6.11
C ASN A 310 10.96 11.84 5.92
N SER A 311 10.20 10.89 5.36
CA SER A 311 8.75 11.05 5.17
C SER A 311 7.94 9.77 5.32
N ILE A 312 6.72 9.89 5.84
CA ILE A 312 5.75 8.79 5.87
C ILE A 312 5.20 8.59 4.46
N ILE A 313 4.61 9.64 3.89
CA ILE A 313 4.05 9.63 2.54
C ILE A 313 4.75 10.67 1.68
N TRP A 314 5.18 10.23 0.49
CA TRP A 314 5.55 11.11 -0.61
C TRP A 314 4.57 10.92 -1.77
N ALA A 315 4.02 12.01 -2.31
CA ALA A 315 3.13 11.98 -3.45
C ALA A 315 3.56 12.99 -4.52
N GLY A 316 3.77 12.56 -5.76
CA GLY A 316 4.15 13.48 -6.82
C GLY A 316 4.74 12.86 -8.09
N SER A 317 5.12 13.74 -9.03
CA SER A 317 5.93 13.38 -10.20
C SER A 317 7.42 13.44 -9.87
N THR A 318 8.22 12.55 -10.47
CA THR A 318 9.68 12.57 -10.34
C THR A 318 10.37 13.55 -11.30
N THR A 319 9.63 14.22 -12.19
CA THR A 319 10.19 15.21 -13.13
C THR A 319 9.57 16.59 -12.93
N SER A 320 10.35 17.61 -13.25
CA SER A 320 10.05 19.02 -12.98
C SER A 320 9.17 19.70 -14.05
N SER A 321 8.83 19.03 -15.15
CA SER A 321 8.34 19.72 -16.35
C SER A 321 6.84 20.00 -16.41
N HIS A 322 6.01 19.48 -15.49
CA HIS A 322 4.55 19.66 -15.55
C HIS A 322 3.90 19.73 -14.14
N GLU A 323 2.99 20.68 -13.95
CA GLU A 323 2.07 20.73 -12.81
C GLU A 323 0.91 19.77 -13.06
N PHE A 324 0.98 18.56 -12.53
CA PHE A 324 -0.18 17.67 -12.48
C PHE A 324 -1.02 17.99 -11.25
N VAL A 325 -2.33 18.04 -11.43
CA VAL A 325 -3.29 18.19 -10.33
C VAL A 325 -3.99 16.85 -10.18
N THR A 326 -3.36 15.93 -9.46
CA THR A 326 -4.11 14.81 -8.89
C THR A 326 -4.83 15.33 -7.65
N GLU A 327 -6.15 15.16 -7.62
CA GLU A 327 -6.99 15.58 -6.51
C GLU A 327 -7.08 14.50 -5.43
N CYS A 328 -7.37 14.94 -4.21
CA CYS A 328 -7.57 14.09 -3.06
C CYS A 328 -8.60 14.76 -2.14
N ASP A 329 -9.66 14.03 -1.77
CA ASP A 329 -10.62 14.52 -0.78
C ASP A 329 -10.05 14.40 0.62
N ARG A 330 -9.34 13.31 0.90
CA ARG A 330 -8.92 12.95 2.26
C ARG A 330 -7.57 12.26 2.33
N ILE A 331 -6.75 12.76 3.25
CA ILE A 331 -5.53 12.11 3.73
C ILE A 331 -5.63 11.91 5.23
N GLN A 332 -5.52 10.66 5.67
CA GLN A 332 -5.44 10.29 7.08
C GLN A 332 -4.12 9.57 7.36
N ILE A 333 -3.41 10.02 8.39
CA ILE A 333 -2.26 9.35 8.98
C ILE A 333 -2.47 9.36 10.49
N ASP A 334 -2.68 8.19 11.09
CA ASP A 334 -2.99 8.08 12.51
C ASP A 334 -2.31 6.84 13.12
N ASN A 335 -2.19 6.84 14.46
CA ASN A 335 -1.63 5.73 15.24
C ASN A 335 -0.27 5.19 14.72
N ILE A 336 0.62 6.10 14.31
CA ILE A 336 1.93 5.73 13.78
C ILE A 336 3.01 5.63 14.88
N SER A 337 3.98 4.74 14.67
CA SER A 337 5.19 4.64 15.51
C SER A 337 6.42 4.57 14.61
N VAL A 338 7.15 5.70 14.50
CA VAL A 338 8.35 5.85 13.67
C VAL A 338 9.48 6.52 14.46
N PRO A 339 10.75 6.41 14.04
CA PRO A 339 11.85 7.15 14.68
C PRO A 339 11.67 8.65 14.49
N THR A 340 11.64 9.40 15.59
CA THR A 340 11.42 10.86 15.59
C THR A 340 12.62 11.64 16.15
N GLN A 341 13.83 11.07 16.12
CA GLN A 341 15.05 11.80 16.52
C GLN A 341 15.29 13.03 15.62
N ASN A 342 14.84 12.96 14.36
CA ASN A 342 14.72 14.09 13.46
C ASN A 342 13.23 14.29 13.08
N PRO A 343 12.80 15.52 12.77
CA PRO A 343 11.43 15.77 12.33
C PRO A 343 11.07 14.95 11.09
N VAL A 344 10.00 14.16 11.17
CA VAL A 344 9.50 13.32 10.08
C VAL A 344 8.39 14.04 9.33
N THR A 345 8.48 14.12 8.00
CA THR A 345 7.41 14.71 7.20
C THR A 345 6.23 13.75 7.07
N LEU A 346 5.06 14.15 7.54
CA LEU A 346 3.87 13.30 7.49
C LEU A 346 3.39 13.10 6.05
N PHE A 347 3.27 14.20 5.30
CA PHE A 347 2.87 14.16 3.91
C PHE A 347 3.68 15.18 3.12
N ARG A 348 4.47 14.69 2.16
CA ARG A 348 5.24 15.50 1.23
C ARG A 348 4.59 15.42 -0.14
N SER A 349 3.99 16.52 -0.60
CA SER A 349 3.56 16.65 -1.98
C SER A 349 4.63 17.32 -2.83
N PHE A 350 4.79 16.83 -4.04
CA PHE A 350 5.52 17.51 -5.11
C PHE A 350 4.67 17.47 -6.37
N ARG A 351 4.05 18.60 -6.73
CA ARG A 351 3.08 18.65 -7.83
C ARG A 351 1.92 17.66 -7.62
N PHE A 352 1.38 17.66 -6.39
CA PHE A 352 0.18 16.96 -5.99
C PHE A 352 -0.67 17.96 -5.22
N SER A 353 -1.89 18.23 -5.71
CA SER A 353 -2.71 19.28 -5.10
C SER A 353 -3.25 18.82 -3.76
N THR A 354 -3.15 19.71 -2.78
CA THR A 354 -3.70 19.50 -1.42
C THR A 354 -4.59 20.66 -0.99
N GLU A 355 -4.96 21.55 -1.92
CA GLU A 355 -5.70 22.77 -1.61
C GLU A 355 -7.01 22.46 -0.89
N ASN A 356 -7.79 21.54 -1.46
CA ASN A 356 -9.09 21.11 -0.94
C ASN A 356 -9.04 19.81 -0.11
N THR A 357 -7.84 19.26 0.10
CA THR A 357 -7.69 18.01 0.85
C THR A 357 -7.91 18.24 2.33
N LYS A 358 -8.79 17.43 2.90
CA LYS A 358 -9.02 17.37 4.35
C LYS A 358 -8.05 16.40 5.00
N PHE A 359 -7.44 16.82 6.09
CA PHE A 359 -6.42 16.06 6.81
C PHE A 359 -6.93 15.56 8.17
N LYS A 360 -6.54 14.32 8.51
CA LYS A 360 -6.53 13.81 9.89
C LYS A 360 -5.13 13.28 10.16
N LEU A 361 -4.35 13.99 10.98
CA LEU A 361 -2.94 13.69 11.24
C LEU A 361 -2.69 13.43 12.73
N PRO A 362 -1.57 12.78 13.10
CA PRO A 362 -1.32 12.38 14.49
C PRO A 362 -1.29 13.61 15.40
N SER A 363 -1.91 13.49 16.58
CA SER A 363 -1.82 14.54 17.60
C SER A 363 -0.49 14.43 18.36
N LEU A 364 0.03 15.57 18.82
CA LEU A 364 1.23 15.65 19.65
C LEU A 364 0.94 16.47 20.90
N ASP A 365 1.16 15.87 22.06
CA ASP A 365 1.14 16.57 23.34
C ASP A 365 2.55 16.82 23.83
N GLY A 366 2.75 17.95 24.50
CA GLY A 366 4.03 18.26 25.13
C GLY A 366 3.92 19.34 26.19
N ARG A 367 5.04 19.55 26.89
CA ARG A 367 5.17 20.52 27.98
C ARG A 367 6.42 21.35 27.79
N LEU A 368 6.28 22.66 27.92
CA LEU A 368 7.37 23.63 27.87
C LEU A 368 7.43 24.41 29.18
N LYS A 369 8.62 24.42 29.82
CA LYS A 369 8.86 25.23 31.01
C LYS A 369 9.35 26.62 30.63
N ILE A 370 8.71 27.67 31.15
CA ILE A 370 9.08 29.08 30.94
C ILE A 370 9.34 29.78 32.28
N SER A 371 10.41 30.57 32.31
CA SER A 371 10.85 31.34 33.48
C SER A 371 10.68 32.85 33.27
N ALA A 372 9.96 33.50 34.18
CA ALA A 372 9.73 34.95 34.20
C ALA A 372 10.89 35.66 34.92
N GLU A 373 12.06 35.73 34.28
CA GLU A 373 13.32 36.18 34.90
C GLU A 373 13.60 37.68 34.76
N THR A 374 12.82 38.38 33.94
CA THR A 374 13.00 39.80 33.66
C THR A 374 11.68 40.53 33.79
N ALA A 375 11.74 41.83 34.06
CA ALA A 375 10.58 42.73 34.06
C ALA A 375 10.07 42.98 32.63
N ALA A 376 9.61 41.92 31.97
CA ALA A 376 9.02 41.94 30.65
C ALA A 376 7.55 41.51 30.75
N GLN A 377 6.70 42.04 29.88
CA GLN A 377 5.29 41.64 29.81
C GLN A 377 5.07 40.29 29.09
N ARG A 378 6.12 39.75 28.45
CA ARG A 378 6.07 38.51 27.70
C ARG A 378 7.39 37.74 27.76
N LYS A 379 7.29 36.41 27.72
CA LYS A 379 8.43 35.50 27.59
C LYS A 379 8.03 34.35 26.68
N GLU A 380 8.95 33.94 25.80
CA GLU A 380 8.70 32.96 24.74
C GLU A 380 9.82 31.93 24.67
N ALA A 381 9.51 30.72 24.20
CA ALA A 381 10.49 29.74 23.79
C ALA A 381 10.03 28.98 22.54
N SER A 382 11.00 28.40 21.83
CA SER A 382 10.75 27.63 20.60
C SER A 382 10.62 26.15 20.90
N VAL A 383 9.75 25.46 20.17
CA VAL A 383 9.56 24.02 20.19
C VAL A 383 9.71 23.50 18.75
N ILE A 384 10.56 22.50 18.55
CA ILE A 384 10.66 21.77 17.29
C ILE A 384 9.71 20.58 17.38
N LEU A 385 8.83 20.42 16.40
CA LEU A 385 7.88 19.31 16.38
C LEU A 385 8.57 18.04 15.82
N PRO A 386 8.32 16.86 16.41
CA PRO A 386 8.81 15.59 15.86
C PRO A 386 8.19 15.24 14.50
N PHE A 387 7.07 15.87 14.15
CA PHE A 387 6.41 15.73 12.85
C PHE A 387 6.33 17.07 12.13
N ILE A 388 6.57 17.04 10.82
CA ILE A 388 6.33 18.15 9.91
C ILE A 388 4.96 17.92 9.25
N TYR A 389 4.03 18.81 9.55
CA TYR A 389 2.67 18.81 9.00
C TYR A 389 2.66 19.41 7.59
N PRO A 390 1.73 18.99 6.70
CA PRO A 390 1.62 19.55 5.35
C PRO A 390 1.16 21.01 5.33
N LYS A 391 0.47 21.46 6.39
CA LYS A 391 0.00 22.83 6.61
C LYS A 391 0.24 23.23 8.08
N VAL A 392 0.00 24.49 8.43
CA VAL A 392 0.11 24.95 9.82
C VAL A 392 -0.96 24.26 10.68
N PRO A 393 -0.60 23.51 11.73
CA PRO A 393 -1.55 22.78 12.53
C PRO A 393 -2.35 23.67 13.51
N ASN A 394 -3.40 23.08 14.09
CA ASN A 394 -4.09 23.63 15.24
C ASN A 394 -3.25 23.44 16.50
N VAL A 395 -3.29 24.42 17.40
CA VAL A 395 -2.51 24.42 18.65
C VAL A 395 -3.44 24.84 19.78
N LEU A 396 -3.53 24.00 20.81
CA LEU A 396 -4.20 24.29 22.07
C LEU A 396 -3.13 24.45 23.15
N LEU A 397 -3.33 25.40 24.06
CA LEU A 397 -2.42 25.68 25.16
C LEU A 397 -3.18 25.69 26.48
N SER A 398 -2.50 25.27 27.54
CA SER A 398 -2.87 25.58 28.92
C SER A 398 -1.61 25.95 29.70
N CYS A 399 -1.79 26.67 30.81
CA CYS A 399 -0.70 27.17 31.64
C CYS A 399 -0.95 26.81 33.10
N SER A 400 0.08 26.36 33.79
CA SER A 400 0.05 26.11 35.23
C SER A 400 1.38 26.47 35.88
N PRO A 401 1.39 26.81 37.19
CA PRO A 401 2.62 26.86 37.97
C PRO A 401 3.36 25.53 37.93
N VAL A 402 4.70 25.58 37.86
CA VAL A 402 5.52 24.36 37.86
C VAL A 402 5.41 23.61 39.19
N GLY A 403 5.36 22.28 39.13
CA GLY A 403 5.57 21.42 40.30
C GLY A 403 4.38 21.32 41.25
N ASN A 404 3.15 21.29 40.71
CA ASN A 404 1.89 21.20 41.47
C ASN A 404 1.63 22.39 42.41
N GLN A 405 2.27 23.54 42.16
CA GLN A 405 1.92 24.76 42.87
C GLN A 405 0.51 25.20 42.45
N THR A 406 -0.26 25.68 43.42
CA THR A 406 -1.60 26.23 43.13
C THR A 406 -1.44 27.66 42.64
N TRP A 407 -2.29 28.09 41.71
CA TRP A 407 -2.38 29.50 41.35
C TRP A 407 -2.73 30.32 42.59
N ASP A 408 -1.87 31.28 42.92
CA ASP A 408 -2.08 32.28 43.97
C ASP A 408 -1.77 33.68 43.44
N GLU A 409 -1.98 34.70 44.26
CA GLU A 409 -1.76 36.10 43.90
C GLU A 409 -0.32 36.39 43.45
N THR A 410 0.65 35.58 43.86
CA THR A 410 2.07 35.78 43.52
C THR A 410 2.40 35.36 42.08
N PHE A 411 1.51 34.64 41.41
CA PHE A 411 1.63 34.29 39.99
C PHE A 411 0.97 35.30 39.05
N GLY A 412 0.23 36.28 39.59
CA GLY A 412 -0.39 37.35 38.81
C GLY A 412 -1.34 36.87 37.71
N ASN A 413 -1.73 37.79 36.82
CA ASN A 413 -2.58 37.46 35.67
C ASN A 413 -1.72 37.05 34.48
N VAL A 414 -1.48 35.75 34.31
CA VAL A 414 -0.61 35.21 33.25
C VAL A 414 -1.39 34.27 32.33
N ASP A 415 -1.37 34.61 31.03
CA ASP A 415 -2.03 33.82 29.98
C ASP A 415 -0.99 33.15 29.06
N PRO A 416 -1.18 31.86 28.69
CA PRO A 416 -0.42 31.26 27.63
C PRO A 416 -0.84 31.84 26.27
N TYR A 417 0.10 31.93 25.33
CA TYR A 417 -0.22 32.29 23.95
C TYR A 417 0.74 31.65 22.94
N VAL A 418 0.25 31.53 21.70
CA VAL A 418 1.06 31.16 20.55
C VAL A 418 1.59 32.44 19.90
N HIS A 419 2.90 32.69 19.98
CA HIS A 419 3.52 33.82 19.28
C HIS A 419 3.63 33.55 17.78
N ARG A 420 4.10 32.35 17.43
CA ARG A 420 4.25 31.89 16.05
C ARG A 420 3.98 30.40 15.98
N LYS A 421 3.31 29.97 14.91
CA LYS A 421 3.16 28.56 14.55
C LYS A 421 3.56 28.33 13.11
N ALA A 422 4.24 27.22 12.86
CA ALA A 422 4.66 26.73 11.57
C ALA A 422 4.42 25.22 11.50
N ALA A 423 4.51 24.66 10.29
CA ALA A 423 4.34 23.22 10.05
C ALA A 423 5.28 22.31 10.86
N SER A 424 6.46 22.80 11.24
CA SER A 424 7.52 22.03 11.91
C SER A 424 7.94 22.58 13.26
N SER A 425 7.40 23.71 13.68
CA SER A 425 7.84 24.38 14.91
C SER A 425 6.78 25.33 15.47
N LEU A 426 6.86 25.54 16.79
CA LEU A 426 6.05 26.50 17.53
C LEU A 426 6.96 27.48 18.25
N ARG A 427 6.45 28.68 18.49
CA ARG A 427 7.00 29.63 19.45
C ARG A 427 5.88 29.98 20.43
N LEU A 428 6.00 29.41 21.63
CA LEU A 428 5.00 29.47 22.69
C LEU A 428 5.48 30.43 23.76
N GLY A 429 4.56 31.05 24.47
CA GLY A 429 4.92 32.01 25.51
C GLY A 429 3.84 32.21 26.56
N ILE A 430 4.23 32.95 27.59
CA ILE A 430 3.33 33.53 28.58
C ILE A 430 3.33 35.04 28.43
N LYS A 431 2.17 35.66 28.64
CA LYS A 431 2.01 37.11 28.68
C LYS A 431 1.19 37.52 29.89
N THR A 432 1.33 38.78 30.29
CA THR A 432 0.47 39.40 31.30
C THR A 432 -0.07 40.73 30.79
N ASN A 433 -1.23 41.14 31.29
CA ASN A 433 -1.74 42.51 31.11
C ASN A 433 -1.18 43.47 32.18
N ASP A 434 -0.46 42.96 33.17
CA ASP A 434 0.20 43.76 34.19
C ASP A 434 1.47 44.44 33.61
N LEU A 435 2.11 45.29 34.41
CA LEU A 435 3.35 45.99 34.01
C LEU A 435 4.50 45.03 33.68
N SER A 436 4.56 43.88 34.34
CA SER A 436 5.60 42.86 34.15
C SER A 436 5.14 41.49 34.63
N LEU A 437 5.67 40.42 34.01
CA LEU A 437 5.52 39.06 34.50
C LEU A 437 6.06 38.94 35.94
N PRO A 438 5.49 38.05 36.77
CA PRO A 438 5.94 37.89 38.16
C PRO A 438 7.36 37.31 38.20
N LEU A 439 8.28 38.09 38.75
CA LEU A 439 9.70 37.78 38.72
C LEU A 439 10.02 36.45 39.42
N ASN A 440 10.91 35.66 38.84
CA ASN A 440 11.37 34.36 39.36
C ASN A 440 10.27 33.30 39.51
N LYS A 441 9.15 33.45 38.79
CA LYS A 441 8.12 32.42 38.69
C LYS A 441 8.35 31.53 37.47
N LEU A 442 8.02 30.26 37.66
CA LEU A 442 8.12 29.23 36.63
C LEU A 442 6.71 28.76 36.25
N PHE A 443 6.48 28.63 34.95
CA PHE A 443 5.23 28.18 34.37
C PHE A 443 5.48 26.96 33.47
N ASP A 444 4.61 25.96 33.58
CA ASP A 444 4.49 24.89 32.59
C ASP A 444 3.42 25.31 31.58
N ILE A 445 3.78 25.34 30.30
CA ILE A 445 2.85 25.44 29.18
C ILE A 445 2.66 24.03 28.64
N ASP A 446 1.50 23.45 28.90
CA ASP A 446 1.06 22.23 28.23
C ASP A 446 0.46 22.61 26.87
N TYR A 447 0.88 21.93 25.81
CA TYR A 447 0.41 22.18 24.46
C TYR A 447 -0.01 20.89 23.76
N THR A 448 -1.03 21.01 22.92
CA THR A 448 -1.47 19.96 21.99
C THR A 448 -1.43 20.51 20.58
N VAL A 449 -0.84 19.74 19.66
CA VAL A 449 -0.79 20.03 18.23
C VAL A 449 -1.58 18.97 17.48
N SER A 450 -2.50 19.38 16.62
CA SER A 450 -3.31 18.45 15.84
C SER A 450 -3.76 19.05 14.51
N MET A 451 -4.19 18.19 13.60
CA MET A 451 -4.85 18.59 12.35
C MET A 451 -5.98 17.59 12.07
N SER A 452 -7.23 18.04 12.26
CA SER A 452 -8.44 17.30 11.95
C SER A 452 -9.43 18.26 11.30
N ASP A 453 -9.66 18.09 10.01
CA ASP A 453 -10.61 18.88 9.21
C ASP A 453 -12.00 18.21 9.14
N PHE A 454 -12.23 17.17 9.94
CA PHE A 454 -13.47 16.38 10.03
C PHE A 454 -14.12 16.46 11.40
#